data_AF-T1BZV1-F1
#
_entry.id   AF-T1BZV1-F1
#
_cell.length_a   1.000
_cell.length_b   1.000
_cell.length_c   1.000
_cell.angle_alpha   90.00
_cell.angle_beta   90.00
_cell.angle_gamma   90.00
#
_symmetry.space_group_name_H-M   'P 1'
#
loop_
_entity.id
_entity.type
_entity.pdbx_description
1 polymer ?
#
loop_
_entity_poly.entity_id
_entity_poly.type
_entity_poly.pdbx_seq_one_letter_code
_entity_poly.pdbx_strand_id
1 'polypeptide(L)'
;SKGPAKVAGGPRAPQRERLPDERKAITHHFQVGGHDGYVTVGLYPDGRPGELFFRVTKEGSTVNGLMDSLGISMSMALQHGVPLKDLVRKLAHMRFEPAGATNNPKVRFAKSIPDYVARWMAIEFLTEEERHSIGLDNPSESNGNGHGGMPTPASVAPTVRLDIKPLDAFVPPPPSTGGMSEDAPSCHICGGIMVRSGTCYACTVCGATSGCS
;
A
#
# COMPACT_ATOMS: atom_id res chain seq x y z
N SER A 1 1.53 22.97 -54.57
CA SER A 1 1.94 23.31 -53.20
C SER A 1 1.20 22.38 -52.24
N LYS A 2 1.84 21.30 -51.75
CA LYS A 2 1.29 20.45 -50.69
C LYS A 2 1.78 21.03 -49.36
N GLY A 3 0.86 21.53 -48.54
CA GLY A 3 1.18 22.03 -47.19
C GLY A 3 1.67 20.89 -46.28
N PRO A 4 2.45 21.20 -45.23
CA PRO A 4 3.00 20.17 -44.35
C PRO A 4 1.88 19.54 -43.52
N ALA A 5 1.88 18.21 -43.48
CA ALA A 5 0.96 17.43 -42.66
C ALA A 5 1.21 17.72 -41.17
N LYS A 6 0.14 18.09 -40.46
CA LYS A 6 0.14 18.28 -39.01
C LYS A 6 0.29 16.92 -38.35
N VAL A 7 1.43 16.66 -37.74
CA VAL A 7 1.67 15.44 -36.94
C VAL A 7 0.74 15.53 -35.72
N ALA A 8 -0.27 14.65 -35.67
CA ALA A 8 -1.13 14.51 -34.52
C ALA A 8 -0.31 13.94 -33.35
N GLY A 9 -0.24 14.67 -32.24
CA GLY A 9 0.44 14.22 -31.03
C GLY A 9 -0.20 12.94 -30.50
N GLY A 10 0.62 11.93 -30.23
CA GLY A 10 0.19 10.69 -29.59
C GLY A 10 -0.44 10.93 -28.21
N PRO A 11 -1.11 9.92 -27.63
CA PRO A 11 -1.76 10.06 -26.32
C PRO A 11 -0.76 10.58 -25.28
N ARG A 12 -1.07 11.73 -24.67
CA ARG A 12 -0.26 12.33 -23.60
C ARG A 12 -0.18 11.32 -22.46
N ALA A 13 1.02 10.82 -22.18
CA ALA A 13 1.24 9.87 -21.10
C ALA A 13 0.68 10.44 -19.78
N PRO A 14 0.01 9.63 -18.94
CA PRO A 14 -0.53 10.10 -17.67
C PRO A 14 0.62 10.63 -16.80
N GLN A 15 0.61 11.93 -16.55
CA GLN A 15 1.66 12.60 -15.80
C GLN A 15 1.48 12.29 -14.31
N ARG A 16 2.48 11.65 -13.70
CA ARG A 16 2.49 11.33 -12.27
C ARG A 16 2.50 12.62 -11.45
N GLU A 17 1.53 12.78 -10.56
CA GLU A 17 1.51 13.78 -9.49
C GLU A 17 2.35 13.25 -8.34
N ARG A 18 3.51 13.86 -8.06
CA ARG A 18 4.37 13.45 -6.93
C ARG A 18 3.92 14.16 -5.67
N LEU A 19 4.01 13.48 -4.52
CA LEU A 19 3.81 14.12 -3.23
C LEU A 19 5.03 15.00 -2.88
N PRO A 20 4.84 16.08 -2.10
CA PRO A 20 5.95 16.88 -1.58
C PRO A 20 6.85 16.06 -0.65
N ASP A 21 8.12 16.46 -0.54
CA ASP A 21 9.11 15.80 0.34
C ASP A 21 8.65 15.77 1.80
N GLU A 22 8.12 16.89 2.28
CA GLU A 22 7.47 17.01 3.59
C GLU A 22 5.95 16.98 3.44
N ARG A 23 5.31 16.05 4.15
CA ARG A 23 3.87 15.81 4.02
C ARG A 23 3.27 15.27 5.30
N LYS A 24 1.95 15.47 5.44
CA LYS A 24 1.17 14.84 6.51
C LYS A 24 0.95 13.37 6.19
N ALA A 25 0.94 12.53 7.22
CA ALA A 25 0.61 11.13 7.09
C ALA A 25 -0.29 10.67 8.25
N ILE A 26 -1.18 9.73 7.96
CA ILE A 26 -2.02 9.04 8.97
C ILE A 26 -1.49 7.62 9.10
N THR A 27 -1.20 7.19 10.33
CA THR A 27 -0.84 5.79 10.60
C THR A 27 -1.95 5.13 11.39
N HIS A 28 -2.44 4.00 10.89
CA HIS A 28 -3.52 3.24 11.49
C HIS A 28 -3.03 1.83 11.84
N HIS A 29 -3.14 1.48 13.12
CA HIS A 29 -2.91 0.12 13.61
C HIS A 29 -4.16 -0.72 13.36
N PHE A 30 -3.97 -1.91 12.80
CA PHE A 30 -5.02 -2.87 12.58
C PHE A 30 -4.62 -4.25 13.08
N GLN A 31 -5.65 -5.03 13.41
CA GLN A 31 -5.52 -6.48 13.59
C GLN A 31 -6.52 -7.17 12.67
N VAL A 32 -6.10 -8.20 11.93
CA VAL A 32 -6.98 -9.02 11.09
C VAL A 32 -6.64 -10.49 11.32
N GLY A 33 -7.62 -11.28 11.78
CA GLY A 33 -7.41 -12.71 12.02
C GLY A 33 -6.34 -13.01 13.09
N GLY A 34 -6.12 -12.08 14.02
CA GLY A 34 -5.04 -12.18 15.02
C GLY A 34 -3.68 -11.68 14.54
N HIS A 35 -3.55 -11.24 13.29
CA HIS A 35 -2.31 -10.67 12.75
C HIS A 35 -2.30 -9.14 12.90
N ASP A 36 -1.27 -8.62 13.55
CA ASP A 36 -1.07 -7.20 13.78
C ASP A 36 -0.37 -6.51 12.61
N GLY A 37 -0.85 -5.35 12.20
CA GLY A 37 -0.24 -4.56 11.16
C GLY A 37 -0.51 -3.07 11.30
N TYR A 38 0.21 -2.30 10.47
CA TYR A 38 0.07 -0.87 10.34
C TYR A 38 -0.09 -0.53 8.87
N VAL A 39 -0.97 0.43 8.59
CA VAL A 39 -1.01 1.12 7.29
C VAL A 39 -0.71 2.59 7.54
N THR A 40 0.23 3.13 6.77
CA THR A 40 0.57 4.56 6.79
C THR A 40 0.18 5.17 5.46
N VAL A 41 -0.65 6.21 5.50
CA VAL A 41 -1.17 6.90 4.32
C VAL A 41 -0.56 8.29 4.26
N GLY A 42 0.25 8.55 3.23
CA GLY A 42 0.77 9.88 2.93
C GLY A 42 -0.26 10.71 2.18
N LEU A 43 -0.42 11.97 2.59
CA LEU A 43 -1.46 12.87 2.07
C LEU A 43 -0.87 13.98 1.20
N TYR A 44 -1.62 14.35 0.17
CA TYR A 44 -1.43 15.60 -0.55
C TYR A 44 -1.80 16.80 0.35
N PRO A 45 -1.35 18.03 0.00
CA PRO A 45 -1.70 19.24 0.75
C PRO A 45 -3.22 19.49 0.86
N ASP A 46 -4.01 18.99 -0.10
CA ASP A 46 -5.47 19.06 -0.13
C ASP A 46 -6.17 17.97 0.70
N GLY A 47 -5.41 17.08 1.35
CA GLY A 47 -5.92 16.00 2.18
C GLY A 47 -6.24 14.71 1.43
N ARG A 48 -6.12 14.67 0.09
CA ARG A 48 -6.29 13.42 -0.66
C ARG A 48 -5.18 12.42 -0.31
N PRO A 49 -5.48 11.11 -0.25
CA PRO A 49 -4.44 10.10 -0.08
C PRO A 49 -3.62 9.95 -1.36
N GLY A 50 -2.29 9.88 -1.22
CA GLY A 50 -1.36 9.79 -2.36
C GLY A 50 -0.39 8.63 -2.30
N GLU A 51 -0.12 8.06 -1.13
CA GLU A 51 0.70 6.85 -1.00
C GLU A 51 0.30 6.03 0.22
N LEU A 52 0.52 4.72 0.14
CA LEU A 52 0.21 3.75 1.19
C LEU A 52 1.44 2.88 1.45
N PHE A 53 1.80 2.74 2.72
CA PHE A 53 2.82 1.83 3.20
C PHE A 53 2.22 0.84 4.17
N PHE A 54 2.63 -0.42 4.04
CA PHE A 54 2.16 -1.49 4.89
C PHE A 54 3.29 -2.02 5.76
N ARG A 55 2.95 -2.42 6.98
CA ARG A 55 3.85 -3.17 7.83
C ARG A 55 3.05 -4.20 8.60
N VAL A 56 3.27 -5.48 8.32
CA VAL A 56 2.63 -6.57 9.07
C VAL A 56 3.66 -7.17 10.02
N THR A 57 3.26 -7.40 11.27
CA THR A 57 4.14 -7.84 12.34
C THR A 57 4.16 -9.35 12.39
N LYS A 58 5.36 -9.94 12.56
CA LYS A 58 5.59 -11.39 12.73
C LYS A 58 5.19 -12.28 11.53
N GLU A 59 4.93 -11.67 10.38
CA GLU A 59 4.69 -12.42 9.15
C GLU A 59 5.97 -12.76 8.40
N GLY A 60 5.91 -13.86 7.63
CA GLY A 60 6.99 -14.28 6.75
C GLY A 60 7.26 -13.27 5.62
N SER A 61 8.44 -13.37 5.01
CA SER A 61 8.89 -12.49 3.92
C SER A 61 7.90 -12.42 2.75
N THR A 62 7.16 -13.49 2.47
CA THR A 62 6.14 -13.54 1.42
C THR A 62 5.00 -12.56 1.66
N VAL A 63 4.44 -12.52 2.88
CA VAL A 63 3.31 -11.61 3.20
C VAL A 63 3.79 -10.18 3.20
N ASN A 64 4.96 -9.90 3.81
CA ASN A 64 5.54 -8.56 3.78
C ASN A 64 5.79 -8.08 2.35
N GLY A 65 6.40 -8.93 1.50
CA GLY A 65 6.63 -8.60 0.09
C GLY A 65 5.34 -8.37 -0.71
N LEU A 66 4.29 -9.15 -0.45
CA LEU A 66 2.97 -8.93 -1.07
C LEU A 66 2.34 -7.62 -0.62
N MET A 67 2.44 -7.28 0.66
CA MET A 67 1.89 -6.03 1.19
C MET A 67 2.69 -4.80 0.71
N ASP A 68 4.01 -4.90 0.65
CA ASP A 68 4.87 -3.86 0.08
C ASP A 68 4.55 -3.62 -1.41
N SER A 69 4.40 -4.72 -2.17
CA SER A 69 4.01 -4.65 -3.58
C SER A 69 2.63 -4.01 -3.75
N LEU A 70 1.68 -4.33 -2.87
CA LEU A 70 0.37 -3.70 -2.86
C LEU A 70 0.48 -2.20 -2.56
N GLY A 71 1.25 -1.80 -1.55
CA GLY A 71 1.49 -0.40 -1.19
C GLY A 71 2.06 0.40 -2.35
N ILE A 72 3.09 -0.13 -3.01
CA ILE A 72 3.69 0.48 -4.21
C ILE A 72 2.64 0.61 -5.32
N SER A 73 1.90 -0.45 -5.61
CA SER A 73 0.90 -0.44 -6.70
C SER A 73 -0.23 0.56 -6.46
N MET A 74 -0.76 0.63 -5.23
CA MET A 74 -1.81 1.57 -4.85
C MET A 74 -1.29 3.02 -4.86
N SER A 75 -0.08 3.24 -4.38
CA SER A 75 0.56 4.57 -4.40
C SER A 75 0.74 5.07 -5.83
N MET A 76 1.24 4.21 -6.73
CA MET A 76 1.35 4.54 -8.15
C MET A 76 -0.02 4.83 -8.77
N ALA A 77 -1.04 4.01 -8.49
CA ALA A 77 -2.39 4.24 -9.01
C ALA A 77 -2.94 5.61 -8.58
N LEU A 78 -2.83 5.96 -7.29
CA LEU A 78 -3.28 7.25 -6.75
C LEU A 78 -2.50 8.43 -7.36
N GLN A 79 -1.19 8.31 -7.50
CA GLN A 79 -0.33 9.35 -8.09
C GLN A 79 -0.55 9.54 -9.59
N HIS A 80 -1.14 8.56 -10.27
CA HIS A 80 -1.59 8.67 -11.67
C HIS A 80 -3.08 9.04 -11.79
N GLY A 81 -3.73 9.44 -10.70
CA GLY A 81 -5.09 9.97 -10.70
C GLY A 81 -6.19 8.91 -10.71
N VAL A 82 -5.89 7.65 -10.40
CA VAL A 82 -6.94 6.63 -10.22
C VAL A 82 -7.78 7.01 -8.99
N PRO A 83 -9.12 7.15 -9.13
CA PRO A 83 -9.97 7.50 -8.00
C PRO A 83 -9.90 6.45 -6.90
N LEU A 84 -9.77 6.89 -5.63
CA LEU A 84 -9.72 5.97 -4.49
C LEU A 84 -10.92 5.02 -4.45
N LYS A 85 -12.13 5.51 -4.75
CA LYS A 85 -13.35 4.70 -4.78
C LYS A 85 -13.25 3.51 -5.73
N ASP A 86 -12.51 3.64 -6.83
CA ASP A 86 -12.35 2.55 -7.81
C ASP A 86 -11.36 1.50 -7.31
N LEU A 87 -10.27 1.92 -6.65
CA LEU A 87 -9.36 1.01 -5.96
C LEU A 87 -10.09 0.23 -4.86
N VAL A 88 -10.84 0.95 -4.02
CA VAL A 88 -11.64 0.34 -2.94
C VAL A 88 -12.63 -0.67 -3.53
N ARG A 89 -13.38 -0.31 -4.57
CA ARG A 89 -14.36 -1.21 -5.21
C ARG A 89 -13.72 -2.53 -5.66
N LYS A 90 -12.45 -2.51 -6.07
CA LYS A 90 -11.73 -3.71 -6.55
C LYS A 90 -11.08 -4.53 -5.43
N LEU A 91 -10.59 -3.87 -4.39
CA LEU A 91 -9.87 -4.51 -3.28
C LEU A 91 -10.80 -4.97 -2.16
N ALA A 92 -11.92 -4.26 -1.96
CA ALA A 92 -12.93 -4.66 -1.00
C ALA A 92 -13.46 -6.06 -1.35
N HIS A 93 -13.57 -6.89 -0.32
CA HIS A 93 -14.04 -8.26 -0.37
C HIS A 93 -13.16 -9.27 -1.11
N MET A 94 -11.92 -8.89 -1.46
CA MET A 94 -10.90 -9.87 -1.82
C MET A 94 -10.68 -10.85 -0.67
N ARG A 95 -10.59 -12.14 -1.02
CA ARG A 95 -10.59 -13.26 -0.08
C ARG A 95 -9.28 -14.03 -0.15
N PHE A 96 -8.49 -13.97 0.92
CA PHE A 96 -7.31 -14.79 1.14
C PHE A 96 -6.79 -14.53 2.57
N GLU A 97 -6.03 -15.48 3.11
CA GLU A 97 -5.43 -15.35 4.45
C GLU A 97 -4.24 -14.36 4.45
N PRO A 98 -4.06 -13.54 5.50
CA PRO A 98 -4.82 -13.56 6.76
C PRO A 98 -6.23 -12.94 6.70
N ALA A 99 -7.22 -13.63 7.25
CA ALA A 99 -8.61 -13.19 7.35
C ALA A 99 -9.20 -13.45 8.75
N GLY A 100 -10.27 -12.73 9.11
CA GLY A 100 -11.00 -12.98 10.36
C GLY A 100 -11.46 -11.73 11.08
N ALA A 101 -11.67 -11.85 12.39
CA ALA A 101 -12.08 -10.76 13.26
C ALA A 101 -11.02 -9.65 13.30
N THR A 102 -11.46 -8.41 13.57
CA THR A 102 -10.58 -7.24 13.60
C THR A 102 -10.73 -6.44 14.89
N ASN A 103 -9.77 -5.55 15.14
CA ASN A 103 -9.81 -4.59 16.25
C ASN A 103 -10.66 -3.32 15.95
N ASN A 104 -11.27 -3.22 14.76
CA ASN A 104 -12.02 -2.04 14.35
C ASN A 104 -13.54 -2.31 14.38
N PRO A 105 -14.32 -1.60 15.22
CA PRO A 105 -15.76 -1.83 15.38
C PRO A 105 -16.56 -1.54 14.10
N LYS A 106 -16.05 -0.65 13.22
CA LYS A 106 -16.67 -0.35 11.92
C LYS A 106 -16.42 -1.44 10.87
N VAL A 107 -15.39 -2.27 11.07
CA VAL A 107 -14.98 -3.34 10.16
C VAL A 107 -14.77 -4.63 10.95
N ARG A 108 -15.81 -5.14 11.61
CA ARG A 108 -15.69 -6.23 12.60
C ARG A 108 -15.02 -7.51 12.08
N PHE A 109 -15.23 -7.85 10.81
CA PHE A 109 -14.61 -9.00 10.15
C PHE A 109 -14.06 -8.58 8.79
N ALA A 110 -12.89 -9.12 8.44
CA ALA A 110 -12.24 -8.94 7.15
C ALA A 110 -11.90 -10.26 6.46
N LYS A 111 -11.95 -10.22 5.13
CA LYS A 111 -11.73 -11.36 4.23
C LYS A 111 -10.28 -11.48 3.76
N SER A 112 -9.49 -10.45 4.01
CA SER A 112 -8.05 -10.35 3.80
C SER A 112 -7.55 -9.03 4.40
N ILE A 113 -6.23 -8.85 4.53
CA ILE A 113 -5.63 -7.56 4.89
C ILE A 113 -6.01 -6.45 3.88
N PRO A 114 -5.93 -6.66 2.54
CA PRO A 114 -6.33 -5.62 1.59
C PRO A 114 -7.83 -5.29 1.62
N ASP A 115 -8.70 -6.27 1.87
CA ASP A 115 -10.13 -6.00 2.10
C ASP A 115 -10.34 -5.10 3.32
N TYR A 116 -9.64 -5.37 4.43
CA TYR A 116 -9.70 -4.52 5.62
C TYR A 116 -9.27 -3.09 5.29
N VAL A 117 -8.09 -2.94 4.70
CA VAL A 117 -7.49 -1.63 4.43
C VAL A 117 -8.35 -0.85 3.45
N ALA A 118 -8.85 -1.47 2.38
CA ALA A 118 -9.73 -0.81 1.42
C ALA A 118 -11.00 -0.28 2.09
N ARG A 119 -11.64 -1.07 2.97
CA ARG A 119 -12.83 -0.62 3.69
C ARG A 119 -12.52 0.45 4.73
N TRP A 120 -11.39 0.37 5.41
CA TRP A 120 -10.93 1.43 6.30
C TRP A 120 -10.64 2.74 5.55
N MET A 121 -9.93 2.68 4.42
CA MET A 121 -9.68 3.82 3.52
C MET A 121 -10.99 4.46 3.03
N ALA A 122 -12.00 3.63 2.73
CA ALA A 122 -13.32 4.13 2.34
C ALA A 122 -14.06 4.86 3.46
N ILE A 123 -13.94 4.37 4.70
CA ILE A 123 -14.51 5.05 5.88
C ILE A 123 -13.79 6.37 6.14
N GLU A 124 -12.48 6.41 5.97
CA GLU A 124 -11.64 7.56 6.29
C GLU A 124 -11.70 8.68 5.23
N PHE A 125 -11.67 8.32 3.95
CA PHE A 125 -11.43 9.29 2.86
C PHE A 125 -12.59 9.48 1.88
N LEU A 126 -13.57 8.57 1.86
CA LEU A 126 -14.72 8.71 0.94
C LEU A 126 -15.92 9.35 1.65
N THR A 127 -16.75 10.03 0.86
CA THR A 127 -18.07 10.47 1.31
C THR A 127 -19.04 9.29 1.43
N GLU A 128 -20.17 9.49 2.12
CA GLU A 128 -21.23 8.47 2.21
C GLU A 128 -21.79 8.11 0.83
N GLU A 129 -22.00 9.11 -0.02
CA GLU A 129 -22.50 8.92 -1.39
C GLU A 129 -21.55 8.06 -2.23
N GLU A 130 -20.24 8.31 -2.13
CA GLU A 130 -19.23 7.52 -2.82
C GLU A 130 -19.19 6.07 -2.32
N ARG A 131 -19.27 5.88 -1.00
CA ARG A 131 -19.35 4.56 -0.37
C ARG A 131 -20.58 3.76 -0.82
N HIS A 132 -21.76 4.39 -0.83
CA HIS A 132 -22.99 3.77 -1.33
C HIS A 132 -22.87 3.41 -2.82
N SER A 133 -22.24 4.27 -3.64
CA SER A 133 -22.04 4.01 -5.08
C SER A 133 -21.14 2.80 -5.40
N ILE A 134 -20.35 2.34 -4.42
CA ILE A 134 -19.48 1.17 -4.51
C ILE A 134 -20.01 -0.02 -3.68
N GLY A 135 -21.22 0.09 -3.11
CA GLY A 135 -21.86 -0.96 -2.32
C GLY A 135 -21.21 -1.20 -0.95
N LEU A 136 -20.59 -0.16 -0.38
CA LEU A 136 -19.99 -0.20 0.96
C LEU A 136 -20.78 0.69 1.93
N ASP A 137 -21.99 0.26 2.26
CA ASP A 137 -22.80 0.95 3.27
C ASP A 137 -22.22 0.70 4.67
N ASN A 138 -22.33 1.70 5.55
CA ASN A 138 -21.89 1.54 6.93
C ASN A 138 -22.70 0.41 7.60
N PRO A 139 -22.08 -0.49 8.39
CA PRO A 139 -22.80 -1.52 9.12
C PRO A 139 -23.54 -0.99 10.36
N SER A 140 -24.06 0.24 10.31
CA SER A 140 -25.17 0.66 11.16
C SER A 140 -26.45 0.42 10.36
N GLU A 141 -27.35 -0.40 10.91
CA GLU A 141 -28.69 -0.71 10.37
C GLU A 141 -28.87 -1.98 9.52
N SER A 142 -28.11 -3.04 9.80
CA SER A 142 -28.68 -4.39 9.68
C SER A 142 -29.12 -4.86 11.07
N ASN A 143 -30.43 -4.80 11.27
CA ASN A 143 -31.17 -5.18 12.47
C ASN A 143 -30.71 -6.55 13.04
N GLY A 144 -30.21 -6.54 14.28
CA GLY A 144 -29.76 -7.74 15.00
C GLY A 144 -29.58 -7.43 16.48
N ASN A 145 -30.63 -7.73 17.26
CA ASN A 145 -30.62 -7.66 18.73
C ASN A 145 -29.41 -8.38 19.34
N GLY A 146 -28.65 -7.68 20.17
CA GLY A 146 -27.62 -8.27 21.03
C GLY A 146 -27.03 -7.22 21.98
N HIS A 147 -27.21 -7.44 23.28
CA HIS A 147 -26.89 -6.52 24.37
C HIS A 147 -25.42 -6.12 24.49
N GLY A 148 -25.21 -4.84 24.81
CA GLY A 148 -24.40 -4.37 25.95
C GLY A 148 -22.89 -4.62 25.95
N GLY A 149 -22.12 -3.59 25.60
CA GLY A 149 -20.73 -3.44 25.99
C GLY A 149 -20.27 -2.00 25.83
N MET A 150 -19.97 -1.32 26.94
CA MET A 150 -19.46 0.05 26.96
C MET A 150 -18.14 0.20 26.18
N PRO A 151 -17.86 1.38 25.57
CA PRO A 151 -16.60 1.61 24.89
C PRO A 151 -15.46 1.77 25.90
N THR A 152 -14.43 0.94 25.79
CA THR A 152 -13.12 1.19 26.39
C THR A 152 -12.41 2.33 25.63
N PRO A 153 -11.73 3.26 26.32
CA PRO A 153 -11.07 4.38 25.67
C PRO A 153 -9.90 3.91 24.79
N ALA A 154 -9.68 4.66 23.70
CA ALA A 154 -8.66 4.44 22.70
C ALA A 154 -7.26 4.26 23.33
N SER A 155 -6.63 3.13 23.00
CA SER A 155 -5.21 2.90 23.27
C SER A 155 -4.39 3.86 22.42
N VAL A 156 -3.53 4.64 23.07
CA VAL A 156 -2.59 5.55 22.41
C VAL A 156 -1.68 4.71 21.52
N ALA A 157 -1.79 4.91 20.20
CA ALA A 157 -0.93 4.23 19.23
C ALA A 157 0.55 4.48 19.58
N PRO A 158 1.40 3.44 19.65
CA PRO A 158 2.81 3.65 19.89
C PRO A 158 3.40 4.49 18.74
N THR A 159 4.26 5.46 19.08
CA THR A 159 5.04 6.20 18.09
C THR A 159 6.09 5.28 17.49
N VAL A 160 5.68 4.49 16.48
CA VAL A 160 6.60 3.69 15.68
C VAL A 160 7.38 4.65 14.79
N ARG A 161 8.69 4.78 15.04
CA ARG A 161 9.58 5.39 14.04
C ARG A 161 9.65 4.46 12.84
N LEU A 162 9.14 4.97 11.73
CA LEU A 162 8.99 4.28 10.47
C LEU A 162 10.12 4.74 9.55
N ASP A 163 11.09 3.87 9.28
CA ASP A 163 12.05 4.05 8.19
C ASP A 163 11.34 3.77 6.85
N ILE A 164 10.39 4.63 6.50
CA ILE A 164 9.67 4.56 5.23
C ILE A 164 10.58 5.13 4.15
N LYS A 165 10.97 4.29 3.20
CA LYS A 165 11.61 4.75 1.96
C LYS A 165 10.53 5.40 1.09
N PRO A 166 10.75 6.61 0.55
CA PRO A 166 9.80 7.23 -0.38
C PRO A 166 9.62 6.33 -1.60
N LEU A 167 8.47 6.41 -2.27
CA LEU A 167 8.16 5.57 -3.44
C LEU A 167 9.27 5.61 -4.52
N ASP A 168 9.93 6.76 -4.65
CA ASP A 168 11.03 6.97 -5.58
C ASP A 168 12.29 6.16 -5.27
N ALA A 169 12.48 5.74 -4.02
CA ALA A 169 13.60 4.89 -3.62
C ALA A 169 13.42 3.41 -4.06
N PHE A 170 12.22 3.03 -4.54
CA PHE A 170 11.95 1.70 -5.09
C PHE A 170 12.06 1.65 -6.61
N VAL A 171 12.24 2.80 -7.27
CA VAL A 171 12.50 2.86 -8.71
C VAL A 171 13.99 2.58 -8.92
N PRO A 172 14.38 1.48 -9.59
CA PRO A 172 15.79 1.23 -9.85
C PRO A 172 16.36 2.38 -10.72
N PRO A 173 17.60 2.82 -10.49
CA PRO A 173 18.24 3.80 -11.35
C PRO A 173 18.28 3.27 -12.80
N PRO A 174 18.28 4.15 -13.81
CA PRO A 174 18.39 3.73 -15.20
C PRO A 174 19.62 2.85 -15.37
N PRO A 175 19.56 1.79 -16.20
CA PRO A 175 20.64 0.82 -16.30
C PRO A 175 21.93 1.54 -16.69
N SER A 176 22.87 1.62 -15.76
CA SER A 176 24.24 1.91 -16.08
C SER A 176 24.76 0.74 -16.89
N THR A 177 25.45 1.05 -17.99
CA THR A 177 26.15 0.10 -18.85
C THR A 177 27.24 -0.64 -18.06
N GLY A 178 26.84 -1.63 -17.28
CA GLY A 178 27.69 -2.34 -16.33
C GLY A 178 26.97 -3.44 -15.57
N GLY A 179 26.71 -4.56 -16.25
CA GLY A 179 26.65 -5.88 -15.61
C GLY A 179 25.49 -6.18 -14.66
N MET A 180 24.26 -5.73 -14.96
CA MET A 180 23.08 -6.40 -14.40
C MET A 180 23.01 -7.82 -15.00
N SER A 181 23.30 -8.85 -14.22
CA SER A 181 22.96 -10.22 -14.61
C SER A 181 21.44 -10.40 -14.47
N GLU A 182 20.75 -10.78 -15.54
CA GLU A 182 19.29 -10.99 -15.54
C GLU A 182 18.83 -12.02 -14.49
N ASP A 183 19.73 -12.92 -14.07
CA ASP A 183 19.49 -13.96 -13.05
C ASP A 183 19.88 -13.54 -11.61
N ALA A 184 20.05 -12.25 -11.34
CA ALA A 184 20.38 -11.79 -10.00
C ALA A 184 19.22 -12.02 -9.01
N PRO A 185 19.42 -12.79 -7.91
CA PRO A 185 18.35 -13.06 -6.95
C PRO A 185 17.95 -11.78 -6.19
N SER A 186 16.68 -11.71 -5.78
CA SER A 186 16.19 -10.66 -4.89
C SER A 186 16.68 -10.84 -3.46
N CYS A 187 16.97 -9.75 -2.77
CA CYS A 187 17.36 -9.77 -1.37
C CYS A 187 16.25 -10.34 -0.47
N HIS A 188 16.58 -11.34 0.35
CA HIS A 188 15.63 -11.96 1.30
C HIS A 188 15.18 -11.03 2.44
N ILE A 189 15.86 -9.90 2.65
CA ILE A 189 15.54 -8.93 3.71
C ILE A 189 14.68 -7.79 3.17
N CYS A 190 15.02 -7.21 2.02
CA CYS A 190 14.38 -5.98 1.52
C CYS A 190 13.88 -6.05 0.08
N GLY A 191 14.00 -7.20 -0.60
CA GLY A 191 13.50 -7.40 -1.96
C GLY A 191 14.30 -6.72 -3.08
N GLY A 192 15.30 -5.89 -2.77
CA GLY A 192 16.14 -5.26 -3.78
C GLY A 192 16.93 -6.28 -4.62
N ILE A 193 17.08 -6.00 -5.92
CA ILE A 193 17.91 -6.82 -6.83
C ILE A 193 19.34 -6.79 -6.31
N MET A 194 19.90 -7.97 -6.04
CA MET A 194 21.25 -8.07 -5.49
C MET A 194 22.30 -7.97 -6.61
N VAL A 195 23.47 -7.42 -6.30
CA VAL A 195 24.59 -7.31 -7.24
C VAL A 195 25.60 -8.42 -6.94
N ARG A 196 26.14 -9.04 -7.99
CA ARG A 196 27.14 -10.10 -7.84
C ARG A 196 28.42 -9.53 -7.21
N SER A 197 28.86 -10.13 -6.10
CA SER A 197 30.10 -9.81 -5.39
C SER A 197 30.89 -11.10 -5.22
N GLY A 198 31.76 -11.39 -6.20
CA GLY A 198 32.49 -12.66 -6.27
C GLY A 198 31.58 -13.85 -6.57
N THR A 199 31.59 -14.87 -5.71
CA THR A 199 30.69 -16.04 -5.76
C THR A 199 29.33 -15.79 -5.11
N CYS A 200 29.17 -14.68 -4.41
CA CYS A 200 27.96 -14.31 -3.69
C CYS A 200 27.25 -13.13 -4.33
N TYR A 201 26.12 -12.76 -3.73
CA TYR A 201 25.38 -11.56 -4.05
C TYR A 201 25.33 -10.65 -2.83
N ALA A 202 25.39 -9.34 -3.06
CA ALA A 202 25.27 -8.30 -2.05
C ALA A 202 24.12 -7.35 -2.40
N CYS A 203 23.30 -7.03 -1.40
CA CYS A 203 22.23 -6.08 -1.55
C CYS A 203 22.75 -4.65 -1.32
N THR A 204 22.67 -3.81 -2.35
CA THR A 204 23.05 -2.39 -2.27
C THR A 204 22.03 -1.54 -1.51
N VAL A 205 20.83 -2.09 -1.24
CA VAL A 205 19.70 -1.38 -0.62
C VAL A 205 19.67 -1.51 0.91
N CYS A 206 20.10 -2.65 1.46
CA CYS A 206 20.11 -2.90 2.91
C CYS A 206 21.41 -3.55 3.44
N GLY A 207 22.41 -3.79 2.60
CA GLY A 207 23.71 -4.36 2.99
C GLY A 207 23.73 -5.86 3.23
N ALA A 208 22.61 -6.57 3.09
CA ALA A 208 22.55 -8.02 3.27
C ALA A 208 23.31 -8.76 2.16
N THR A 209 24.03 -9.82 2.52
CA THR A 209 24.71 -10.69 1.55
C THR A 209 23.98 -12.03 1.44
N SER A 210 24.14 -12.72 0.30
CA SER A 210 23.55 -14.05 0.08
C SER A 210 24.32 -15.15 0.80
N GLY A 211 25.34 -14.80 1.60
CA GLY A 211 26.08 -15.69 2.49
C GLY A 211 26.66 -16.93 1.80
N CYS A 212 27.80 -16.79 1.14
CA CYS A 212 28.64 -17.95 0.79
C CYS A 212 29.98 -17.82 1.51
N SER A 213 30.34 -18.93 2.17
CA SER A 213 31.65 -19.22 2.76
C SER A 213 32.71 -19.40 1.68
#